data_AF-A0A8I3A431-F1
#
_entry.id   AF-A0A8I3A431-F1
#
_cell.length_a   1.000
_cell.length_b   1.000
_cell.length_c   1.000
_cell.angle_alpha   90.00
_cell.angle_beta   90.00
_cell.angle_gamma   90.00
#
_symmetry.space_group_name_H-M   'P 1'
#
loop_
_entity.id
_entity.type
_entity.pdbx_description
1 polymer ?
#
loop_
_entity_poly.entity_id
_entity_poly.type
_entity_poly.pdbx_seq_one_letter_code
_entity_poly.pdbx_strand_id
1 'polypeptide(L)'
;MLHITPHCPRCVEGKAHCKETIDAGEFLTTGCHASTYYWQAMFPFLPLPSTFKATDTYQWQQLTKQIEYCLVADPLLDSKHPECYCLMRELFWMAFVAANPDFPRGKWARWDAAIPMEGDFISRWMSEDPQRPDVPLHVIIWEQFRNIISDELLIPCVQ
;
A
#
# COMPACT_ATOMS: atom_id res chain seq x y z
N MET A 1 12.59 -20.71 17.66
CA MET A 1 11.21 -21.01 17.25
C MET A 1 10.43 -19.70 17.40
N LEU A 2 10.46 -18.85 16.37
CA LEU A 2 9.89 -17.51 16.43
C LEU A 2 8.40 -17.59 16.11
N HIS A 3 7.57 -17.31 17.10
CA HIS A 3 6.14 -17.09 16.93
C HIS A 3 5.94 -15.78 16.16
N ILE A 4 5.66 -15.90 14.87
CA ILE A 4 5.08 -14.82 14.08
C ILE A 4 3.65 -14.66 14.61
N THR A 5 3.43 -13.63 15.42
CA THR A 5 2.08 -13.22 15.81
C THR A 5 1.50 -12.44 14.63
N PRO A 6 0.33 -12.83 14.09
CA PRO A 6 -0.31 -12.02 13.08
C PRO A 6 -1.33 -11.08 13.76
N HIS A 7 -1.66 -9.99 13.07
CA HIS A 7 -3.01 -9.41 12.98
C HIS A 7 -3.25 -7.97 13.48
N CYS A 8 -3.58 -7.12 12.50
CA CYS A 8 -4.78 -6.29 12.59
C CYS A 8 -6.02 -7.20 12.66
N PRO A 9 -6.86 -7.11 13.72
CA PRO A 9 -8.03 -7.97 13.90
C PRO A 9 -9.06 -7.92 12.77
N ARG A 10 -9.13 -6.81 12.01
CA ARG A 10 -10.02 -6.68 10.85
C ARG A 10 -9.49 -7.31 9.57
N CYS A 11 -8.17 -7.51 9.46
CA CYS A 11 -7.56 -8.11 8.26
C CYS A 11 -7.51 -9.65 8.33
N VAL A 12 -7.84 -10.25 9.47
CA VAL A 12 -7.80 -11.72 9.67
C VAL A 12 -8.97 -12.40 8.96
N GLU A 13 -10.12 -11.73 8.93
CA GLU A 13 -11.37 -12.30 8.44
C GLU A 13 -11.48 -12.28 6.90
N GLY A 14 -10.54 -11.61 6.20
CA GLY A 14 -10.50 -11.59 4.73
C GLY A 14 -9.81 -12.79 4.06
N LYS A 15 -9.06 -13.62 4.82
CA LYS A 15 -8.34 -14.77 4.22
C LYS A 15 -9.20 -16.01 3.96
N ALA A 16 -10.51 -15.92 4.15
CA ALA A 16 -11.43 -17.00 3.88
C ALA A 16 -12.67 -16.48 3.14
N HIS A 17 -12.61 -16.35 1.82
CA HIS A 17 -13.53 -17.01 0.88
C HIS A 17 -13.33 -16.59 -0.59
N CYS A 18 -12.18 -16.93 -1.18
CA CYS A 18 -12.11 -17.23 -2.62
C CYS A 18 -11.69 -18.69 -2.79
N LYS A 19 -12.52 -19.60 -2.26
CA LYS A 19 -12.53 -20.99 -2.71
C LYS A 19 -13.74 -21.09 -3.63
N GLU A 20 -13.56 -20.65 -4.87
CA GLU A 20 -14.52 -20.95 -5.94
C GLU A 20 -14.68 -22.47 -5.97
N THR A 21 -15.83 -22.95 -5.49
CA THR A 21 -16.28 -24.31 -5.79
C THR A 21 -16.59 -24.30 -7.28
N ILE A 22 -15.60 -24.69 -8.09
CA ILE A 22 -15.81 -24.97 -9.50
C ILE A 22 -16.57 -26.29 -9.54
N ASP A 23 -17.91 -26.21 -9.55
CA ASP A 23 -18.72 -27.32 -10.05
C ASP A 23 -18.41 -27.47 -11.54
N ALA A 24 -18.09 -28.70 -11.91
CA ALA A 24 -17.61 -29.06 -13.23
C ALA A 24 -18.61 -28.68 -14.32
N GLY A 25 -18.28 -27.68 -15.14
CA GLY A 25 -18.95 -27.46 -16.41
C GLY A 25 -19.14 -26.02 -16.85
N GLU A 26 -18.09 -25.21 -16.90
CA GLU A 26 -17.83 -24.25 -17.99
C GLU A 26 -16.55 -23.47 -17.69
N PHE A 27 -15.60 -23.53 -18.61
CA PHE A 27 -14.30 -22.89 -18.51
C PHE A 27 -14.46 -21.38 -18.76
N LEU A 28 -14.76 -20.60 -17.71
CA LEU A 28 -14.85 -19.15 -17.80
C LEU A 28 -13.47 -18.50 -17.69
N THR A 29 -12.92 -18.07 -18.81
CA THR A 29 -11.75 -17.17 -18.91
C THR A 29 -12.05 -15.73 -18.46
N THR A 30 -13.21 -15.49 -17.84
CA THR A 30 -13.76 -14.15 -17.54
C THR A 30 -13.40 -13.62 -16.15
N GLY A 31 -12.90 -14.47 -15.24
CA GLY A 31 -12.61 -14.10 -13.85
C GLY A 31 -11.36 -13.22 -13.67
N CYS A 32 -10.26 -13.55 -14.35
CA CYS A 32 -8.98 -12.84 -14.15
C CYS A 32 -9.05 -11.37 -14.59
N HIS A 33 -9.73 -11.08 -15.71
CA HIS A 33 -9.82 -9.72 -16.25
C HIS A 33 -10.68 -8.79 -15.36
N ALA A 34 -11.77 -9.30 -14.79
CA ALA A 34 -12.64 -8.51 -13.91
C ALA A 34 -11.91 -8.05 -12.63
N SER A 35 -11.05 -8.93 -12.07
CA SER A 35 -10.20 -8.59 -10.92
C SER A 35 -9.20 -7.49 -11.26
N THR A 36 -8.50 -7.57 -12.40
CA THR A 36 -7.50 -6.55 -12.77
C THR A 36 -8.11 -5.17 -12.99
N TYR A 37 -9.29 -5.08 -13.62
CA TYR A 37 -9.99 -3.81 -13.82
C TYR A 37 -10.50 -3.21 -12.51
N TYR A 38 -10.92 -4.06 -11.58
CA TYR A 38 -11.35 -3.63 -10.25
C TYR A 38 -10.19 -3.00 -9.48
N TRP A 39 -9.03 -3.64 -9.44
CA TRP A 39 -7.84 -3.07 -8.78
C TRP A 39 -7.35 -1.80 -9.46
N GLN A 40 -7.35 -1.73 -10.79
CA GLN A 40 -6.99 -0.50 -11.51
C GLN A 40 -7.91 0.68 -11.18
N ALA A 41 -9.21 0.44 -11.01
CA ALA A 41 -10.15 1.49 -10.61
C ALA A 41 -9.92 1.95 -9.16
N MET A 42 -9.53 1.02 -8.27
CA MET A 42 -9.29 1.33 -6.86
C MET A 42 -7.94 2.01 -6.61
N PHE A 43 -6.94 1.81 -7.48
CA PHE A 43 -5.59 2.34 -7.33
C PHE A 43 -5.21 3.22 -8.53
N PRO A 44 -5.87 4.38 -8.73
CA PRO A 44 -5.70 5.20 -9.95
C PRO A 44 -4.32 5.86 -10.08
N PHE A 45 -3.53 5.85 -9.00
CA PHE A 45 -2.13 6.31 -8.97
C PHE A 45 -1.13 5.23 -9.41
N LEU A 46 -1.61 4.03 -9.75
CA LEU A 46 -0.82 2.93 -10.29
C LEU A 46 -1.26 2.57 -11.71
N PRO A 47 -0.34 1.99 -12.51
CA PRO A 47 1.09 1.83 -12.24
C PRO A 47 1.83 3.17 -12.22
N LEU A 48 3.01 3.21 -11.60
CA LEU A 48 3.80 4.43 -11.58
C LEU A 48 4.39 4.73 -12.97
N PRO A 49 4.61 6.01 -13.34
CA PRO A 49 5.31 6.36 -14.55
C PRO A 49 6.71 5.72 -14.60
N SER A 50 7.19 5.31 -15.77
CA SER A 50 8.58 4.84 -15.95
C SER A 50 9.64 5.88 -15.65
N THR A 51 9.26 7.14 -15.59
CA THR A 51 10.09 8.26 -15.15
C THR A 51 10.12 8.44 -13.64
N PHE A 52 9.38 7.64 -12.87
CA PHE A 52 9.34 7.73 -11.42
C PHE A 52 10.72 7.47 -10.81
N LYS A 53 11.25 8.42 -10.07
CA LYS A 53 12.57 8.33 -9.42
C LYS A 53 12.39 8.08 -7.94
N ALA A 54 12.73 6.86 -7.51
CA ALA A 54 12.70 6.49 -6.09
C ALA A 54 13.59 7.40 -5.21
N THR A 55 14.65 7.99 -5.75
CA THR A 55 15.54 8.90 -5.01
C THR A 55 14.99 10.33 -4.90
N ASP A 56 13.89 10.66 -5.58
CA ASP A 56 13.32 11.99 -5.69
C ASP A 56 12.15 12.18 -4.71
N THR A 57 12.43 12.90 -3.62
CA THR A 57 11.44 13.18 -2.57
C THR A 57 10.23 13.95 -3.08
N TYR A 58 10.38 14.79 -4.11
CA TYR A 58 9.26 15.53 -4.68
C TYR A 58 8.26 14.59 -5.35
N GLN A 59 8.74 13.56 -6.05
CA GLN A 59 7.87 12.58 -6.69
C GLN A 59 7.13 11.72 -5.66
N TRP A 60 7.79 11.35 -4.55
CA TRP A 60 7.12 10.72 -3.41
C TRP A 60 6.07 11.62 -2.78
N GLN A 61 6.31 12.93 -2.67
CA GLN A 61 5.31 13.88 -2.17
C GLN A 61 4.08 13.94 -3.07
N GLN A 62 4.27 13.97 -4.40
CA GLN A 62 3.16 13.93 -5.35
C GLN A 62 2.35 12.64 -5.21
N LEU A 63 3.03 11.49 -5.13
CA LEU A 63 2.40 10.20 -4.93
C LEU A 63 1.62 10.15 -3.61
N THR A 64 2.23 10.62 -2.51
CA THR A 64 1.58 10.72 -1.19
C THR A 64 0.26 11.50 -1.29
N LYS A 65 0.25 12.62 -2.02
CA LYS A 65 -0.97 13.43 -2.21
C LYS A 65 -2.03 12.75 -3.05
N GLN A 66 -1.65 11.98 -4.06
CA GLN A 66 -2.60 11.19 -4.86
C GLN A 66 -3.25 10.09 -4.00
N ILE A 67 -2.46 9.38 -3.19
CA ILE A 67 -2.98 8.33 -2.32
C ILE A 67 -3.85 8.93 -1.21
N GLU A 68 -3.41 10.03 -0.59
CA GLU A 68 -4.18 10.78 0.42
C GLU A 68 -5.56 11.17 -0.13
N TYR A 69 -5.61 11.75 -1.33
CA TYR A 69 -6.86 12.09 -1.99
C TYR A 69 -7.79 10.88 -2.14
N CYS A 70 -7.27 9.72 -2.56
CA CYS A 70 -8.07 8.50 -2.73
C CYS A 70 -8.63 7.99 -1.38
N LEU A 71 -7.83 8.03 -0.31
CA LEU A 71 -8.24 7.61 1.02
C LEU A 71 -9.32 8.50 1.64
N VAL A 72 -9.28 9.82 1.38
CA VAL A 72 -10.21 10.79 1.99
C VAL A 72 -11.45 11.08 1.13
N ALA A 73 -11.39 10.79 -0.17
CA ALA A 73 -12.49 11.09 -1.10
C ALA A 73 -13.75 10.24 -0.85
N ASP A 74 -13.61 8.97 -0.43
CA ASP A 74 -14.74 8.12 -0.02
C ASP A 74 -14.61 7.72 1.46
N PRO A 75 -15.32 8.38 2.38
CA PRO A 75 -15.31 8.04 3.80
C PRO A 75 -15.80 6.62 4.11
N LEU A 76 -16.51 5.98 3.17
CA LEU A 76 -17.00 4.61 3.33
C LEU A 76 -16.04 3.56 2.75
N LEU A 77 -14.86 3.96 2.26
CA LEU A 77 -13.89 3.08 1.64
C LEU A 77 -13.48 1.91 2.56
N ASP A 78 -13.22 2.17 3.85
CA ASP A 78 -12.92 1.13 4.85
C ASP A 78 -14.05 0.10 4.98
N SER A 79 -15.31 0.57 4.95
CA SER A 79 -16.46 -0.32 5.09
C SER A 79 -16.82 -1.10 3.83
N LYS A 80 -16.63 -0.51 2.65
CA LYS A 80 -16.99 -1.12 1.36
C LYS A 80 -15.90 -2.06 0.86
N HIS A 81 -14.65 -1.64 1.02
CA HIS A 81 -13.48 -2.28 0.44
C HIS A 81 -12.32 -2.34 1.46
N PRO A 82 -12.48 -3.06 2.58
CA PRO A 82 -11.53 -3.05 3.70
C PRO A 82 -10.11 -3.48 3.28
N GLU A 83 -9.99 -4.45 2.37
CA GLU A 83 -8.67 -4.89 1.87
C GLU A 83 -7.98 -3.81 1.03
N CYS A 84 -8.73 -3.15 0.12
CA CYS A 84 -8.23 -2.04 -0.67
C CYS A 84 -7.82 -0.86 0.22
N TYR A 85 -8.63 -0.55 1.23
CA TYR A 85 -8.37 0.51 2.20
C TYR A 85 -7.07 0.24 2.99
N CYS A 86 -6.92 -0.98 3.52
CA CYS A 86 -5.72 -1.37 4.27
C CYS A 86 -4.46 -1.26 3.41
N LEU A 87 -4.52 -1.77 2.18
CA LEU A 87 -3.41 -1.75 1.24
C LEU A 87 -3.06 -0.32 0.80
N MET A 88 -4.06 0.51 0.47
CA MET A 88 -3.86 1.90 0.10
C MET A 88 -3.25 2.72 1.24
N ARG A 89 -3.65 2.45 2.49
CA ARG A 89 -3.06 3.06 3.68
C ARG A 89 -1.61 2.60 3.91
N GLU A 90 -1.31 1.34 3.65
CA GLU A 90 0.07 0.83 3.71
C GLU A 90 0.97 1.56 2.69
N LEU A 91 0.50 1.69 1.43
CA LEU A 91 1.18 2.44 0.38
C LEU A 91 1.32 3.93 0.70
N PHE A 92 0.30 4.53 1.32
CA PHE A 92 0.33 5.92 1.79
C PHE A 92 1.49 6.13 2.77
N TRP A 93 1.60 5.27 3.80
CA TRP A 93 2.65 5.43 4.82
C TRP A 93 4.05 5.24 4.25
N MET A 94 4.23 4.29 3.33
CA MET A 94 5.48 4.13 2.59
C MET A 94 5.84 5.40 1.82
N ALA A 95 4.91 5.92 1.02
CA ALA A 95 5.13 7.12 0.23
C ALA A 95 5.41 8.35 1.12
N PHE A 96 4.68 8.48 2.24
CA PHE A 96 4.83 9.57 3.18
C PHE A 96 6.22 9.59 3.84
N VAL A 97 6.71 8.44 4.29
CA VAL A 97 8.05 8.34 4.91
C VAL A 97 9.13 8.58 3.86
N ALA A 98 8.99 8.07 2.63
CA ALA A 98 9.93 8.36 1.56
C ALA A 98 9.96 9.86 1.17
N ALA A 99 8.81 10.53 1.23
CA ALA A 99 8.67 11.97 1.02
C ALA A 99 9.24 12.82 2.18
N ASN A 100 9.32 12.25 3.38
CA ASN A 100 9.74 12.94 4.61
C ASN A 100 10.78 12.09 5.39
N PRO A 101 12.03 11.98 4.91
CA PRO A 101 13.02 11.07 5.49
C PRO A 101 13.39 11.30 6.95
N ASP A 102 13.10 12.49 7.50
CA ASP A 102 13.36 12.79 8.91
C ASP A 102 12.26 12.22 9.83
N PHE A 103 11.06 11.95 9.32
CA PHE A 103 9.91 11.47 10.10
C PHE A 103 10.25 10.20 10.90
N PRO A 104 9.83 10.10 12.18
CA PRO A 104 8.98 11.03 12.93
C PRO A 104 9.74 12.21 13.55
N ARG A 105 11.08 12.22 13.44
CA ARG A 105 11.93 13.28 13.98
C ARG A 105 11.97 14.47 12.99
N GLY A 106 12.35 15.65 13.44
CA GLY A 106 12.49 16.80 12.54
C GLY A 106 11.16 17.33 11.95
N LYS A 107 11.23 17.83 10.72
CA LYS A 107 10.12 18.54 10.06
C LYS A 107 9.54 17.69 8.93
N TRP A 108 8.23 17.64 8.87
CA TRP A 108 7.48 16.88 7.87
C TRP A 108 6.14 17.56 7.58
N ALA A 109 5.58 17.28 6.41
CA ALA A 109 4.29 17.82 6.00
C ALA A 109 3.14 17.14 6.76
N ARG A 110 2.15 17.91 7.20
CA ARG A 110 0.93 17.31 7.79
C ARG A 110 0.18 16.48 6.75
N TRP A 111 -0.38 15.36 7.20
CA TRP A 111 -1.38 14.57 6.48
C TRP A 111 -2.77 14.79 7.06
N ASP A 112 -3.81 14.39 6.35
CA ASP A 112 -5.19 14.43 6.82
C ASP A 112 -5.43 13.46 7.99
N ALA A 113 -5.99 13.96 9.10
CA ALA A 113 -6.23 13.18 10.31
C ALA A 113 -7.25 12.04 10.12
N ALA A 114 -8.01 12.03 9.02
CA ALA A 114 -8.85 10.89 8.64
C ALA A 114 -8.05 9.65 8.26
N ILE A 115 -6.75 9.79 7.97
CA ILE A 115 -5.85 8.65 7.70
C ILE A 115 -5.17 8.26 9.03
N PRO A 116 -5.55 7.13 9.63
CA PRO A 116 -4.98 6.70 10.89
C PRO A 116 -3.55 6.19 10.70
N MET A 117 -2.72 6.38 11.72
CA MET A 117 -1.35 5.85 11.78
C MET A 117 -1.36 4.35 12.11
N GLU A 118 -1.86 3.58 11.16
CA GLU A 118 -2.05 2.13 11.24
C GLU A 118 -1.55 1.47 9.95
N GLY A 119 -0.96 0.29 10.09
CA GLY A 119 -0.34 -0.46 9.00
C GLY A 119 0.93 -1.18 9.47
N ASP A 120 1.33 -2.23 8.78
CA ASP A 120 2.47 -3.06 9.18
C ASP A 120 3.79 -2.29 9.02
N PHE A 121 3.91 -1.50 7.94
CA PHE A 121 5.05 -0.64 7.67
C PHE A 121 5.17 0.46 8.72
N ILE A 122 4.11 1.24 8.94
CA ILE A 122 4.18 2.40 9.85
C ILE A 122 4.37 1.96 11.31
N SER A 123 3.77 0.85 11.72
CA SER A 123 3.95 0.31 13.07
C SER A 123 5.41 -0.12 13.30
N ARG A 124 6.01 -0.81 12.33
CA ARG A 124 7.44 -1.16 12.38
C ARG A 124 8.32 0.07 12.39
N TRP A 125 8.09 1.01 11.47
CA TRP A 125 8.82 2.27 11.36
C TRP A 125 8.83 3.07 12.68
N MET A 126 7.69 3.12 13.37
CA MET A 126 7.56 3.84 14.65
C MET A 126 8.17 3.07 15.83
N SER A 127 8.34 1.76 15.73
CA SER A 127 8.89 0.90 16.79
C SER A 127 10.42 0.76 16.75
N GLU A 128 11.01 0.87 15.56
CA GLU A 128 12.46 0.78 15.39
C GLU A 128 13.11 2.08 15.88
N ASP A 129 14.17 1.99 16.72
CA ASP A 129 15.00 3.15 17.00
C ASP A 129 15.68 3.54 15.68
N PRO A 130 15.55 4.80 15.22
CA PRO A 130 16.11 5.22 13.93
C PRO A 130 17.65 5.21 13.94
N GLN A 131 18.23 4.02 13.86
CA GLN A 131 19.55 3.81 13.30
C GLN A 131 19.41 4.13 11.83
N ARG A 132 20.14 5.14 11.39
CA ARG A 132 20.16 5.51 9.98
C ARG A 132 20.71 4.31 9.21
N PRO A 133 19.94 3.67 8.33
CA PRO A 133 20.45 2.52 7.60
C PRO A 133 21.66 2.95 6.76
N ASP A 134 22.64 2.06 6.62
CA ASP A 134 23.80 2.27 5.74
C ASP A 134 23.37 2.42 4.27
N VAL A 135 22.18 1.93 3.94
CA VAL A 135 21.51 2.07 2.65
C VAL A 135 20.56 3.27 2.68
N PRO A 136 20.49 4.09 1.62
CA PRO A 136 19.54 5.19 1.58
C PRO A 136 18.09 4.73 1.77
N LEU A 137 17.38 5.37 2.70
CA LEU A 137 16.01 5.02 3.10
C LEU A 137 15.06 4.83 1.91
N HIS A 138 15.19 5.69 0.91
CA HIS A 138 14.34 5.65 -0.28
C HIS A 138 14.50 4.38 -1.11
N VAL A 139 15.67 3.73 -1.09
CA VAL A 139 15.90 2.45 -1.79
C VAL A 139 15.14 1.34 -1.07
N ILE A 140 15.24 1.31 0.26
CA ILE A 140 14.56 0.32 1.11
C ILE A 140 13.03 0.43 0.93
N ILE A 141 12.50 1.65 1.01
CA ILE A 141 11.07 1.89 0.85
C ILE A 141 10.63 1.52 -0.57
N TRP A 142 11.42 1.89 -1.60
CA TRP A 142 11.09 1.56 -2.98
C TRP A 142 11.00 0.05 -3.24
N GLU A 143 11.91 -0.73 -2.66
CA GLU A 143 11.87 -2.20 -2.77
C GLU A 143 10.62 -2.77 -2.11
N GLN A 144 10.31 -2.36 -0.87
CA GLN A 144 9.09 -2.80 -0.19
C GLN A 144 7.82 -2.39 -0.94
N PHE A 145 7.77 -1.16 -1.43
CA PHE A 145 6.65 -0.60 -2.19
C PHE A 145 6.39 -1.39 -3.47
N ARG A 146 7.45 -1.72 -4.23
CA ARG A 146 7.34 -2.55 -5.44
C ARG A 146 6.89 -3.97 -5.13
N ASN A 147 7.40 -4.58 -4.07
CA ASN A 147 7.01 -5.95 -3.70
C ASN A 147 5.51 -6.00 -3.38
N ILE A 148 4.99 -5.03 -2.63
CA ILE A 148 3.55 -4.95 -2.35
C ILE A 148 2.73 -4.82 -3.64
N ILE A 149 3.12 -3.93 -4.56
CA ILE A 149 2.37 -3.74 -5.81
C ILE A 149 2.44 -5.00 -6.70
N SER A 150 3.60 -5.63 -6.77
CA SER A 150 3.81 -6.83 -7.58
C SER A 150 3.04 -8.03 -7.01
N ASP A 151 3.12 -8.24 -5.70
CA ASP A 151 2.61 -9.45 -5.04
C ASP A 151 1.11 -9.38 -4.75
N GLU A 152 0.61 -8.21 -4.35
CA GLU A 152 -0.79 -8.05 -3.93
C GLU A 152 -1.69 -7.51 -5.04
N LEU A 153 -1.20 -6.57 -5.86
CA LEU A 153 -2.02 -5.96 -6.90
C LEU A 153 -1.88 -6.64 -8.26
N LEU A 154 -0.83 -7.45 -8.45
CA LEU A 154 -0.46 -8.03 -9.75
C LEU A 154 -0.37 -6.97 -10.87
N ILE A 155 -0.09 -5.71 -10.50
CA ILE A 155 0.08 -4.58 -11.42
C ILE A 155 1.58 -4.43 -11.71
N PRO A 156 2.02 -4.35 -12.97
CA PRO A 156 3.42 -4.02 -13.28
C PRO A 156 3.78 -2.67 -12.64
N CYS A 157 4.80 -2.62 -11.78
CA CYS A 157 5.13 -1.39 -11.03
C CYS A 157 5.43 -0.17 -11.92
N VAL A 158 5.80 -0.42 -13.18
CA VAL A 158 6.17 0.57 -14.18
C VAL A 158 5.52 0.19 -15.51
N GLN A 159 4.96 1.18 -16.23
CA GLN A 159 4.52 1.07 -17.62
C GLN A 159 5.63 1.32 -18.64
#